data_AF-A0A377JSA3-F1
#
_entry.id   AF-A0A377JSA3-F1
#
_cell.length_a   1.000
_cell.length_b   1.000
_cell.length_c   1.000
_cell.angle_alpha   90.00
_cell.angle_beta   90.00
_cell.angle_gamma   90.00
#
_symmetry.space_group_name_H-M   'P 1'
#
loop_
_entity.id
_entity.type
_entity.pdbx_description
1 polymer ?
#
loop_
_entity_poly.entity_id
_entity_poly.type
_entity_poly.pdbx_seq_one_letter_code
_entity_poly.pdbx_strand_id
1 'polypeptide(L)'
;MKNRIYTAFVIGCVLAFGGCGGKIGDVNPTAGLIGHSKDSDPLKIGSKPTPPAKQSTPALVVGPIVVPEDQNKRFNTRVRTQITEEMVGKGSRNAVLPIKHPPLVGSSGVNAPPIPPQNGDWIVLMSPGGAALTVWALAQGNWIWGYTLIDSIGFGGARVWRLRFFDNDEVMIENGETRTCLNGYKNGLIHMACNTKNRYQRFKLIPMSNESFQLKNVGFDQCVQAPIGDIFGDFHRVTSIFLTKCATGSNLDQQWYVAPPTFLVRPLYRRDIDK
;
A
#
# COMPACT_ATOMS: atom_id res chain seq x y z
N MET A 1 47.21 -43.01 4.56
CA MET A 1 47.10 -41.69 5.23
C MET A 1 46.48 -40.57 4.38
N LYS A 2 46.02 -40.81 3.13
CA LYS A 2 45.43 -39.75 2.27
C LYS A 2 43.92 -39.49 2.45
N ASN A 3 43.16 -40.43 3.02
CA ASN A 3 41.69 -40.30 3.13
C ASN A 3 41.17 -39.60 4.39
N ARG A 4 42.02 -39.25 5.36
CA ARG A 4 41.58 -38.53 6.57
C ARG A 4 41.65 -37.01 6.46
N ILE A 5 42.33 -36.48 5.44
CA ILE A 5 42.53 -35.04 5.25
C ILE A 5 41.35 -34.42 4.48
N TYR A 6 40.73 -35.16 3.56
CA TYR A 6 39.57 -34.66 2.80
C TYR A 6 38.30 -34.54 3.63
N THR A 7 38.07 -35.45 4.59
CA THR A 7 36.87 -35.40 5.45
C THR A 7 36.90 -34.23 6.43
N ALA A 8 38.10 -33.81 6.89
CA ALA A 8 38.25 -32.65 7.75
C ALA A 8 38.04 -31.31 7.00
N PHE A 9 38.37 -31.27 5.71
CA PHE A 9 38.22 -30.06 4.89
C PHE A 9 36.75 -29.81 4.47
N VAL A 10 35.98 -30.88 4.25
CA VAL A 10 34.54 -30.76 3.90
C VAL A 10 33.68 -30.36 5.11
N ILE A 11 34.09 -30.72 6.34
CA ILE A 11 33.36 -30.34 7.56
C ILE A 11 33.66 -28.89 7.99
N GLY A 12 34.85 -28.35 7.66
CA GLY A 12 35.22 -26.96 7.97
C GLY A 12 34.49 -25.91 7.13
N CYS A 13 34.12 -26.21 5.88
CA CYS A 13 33.44 -25.26 5.00
C CYS A 13 31.92 -25.16 5.24
N VAL A 14 31.30 -26.13 5.91
CA VAL A 14 29.86 -26.09 6.24
C VAL A 14 29.55 -25.16 7.42
N LEU A 15 30.55 -24.82 8.25
CA LEU A 15 30.36 -23.99 9.44
C LEU A 15 30.66 -22.49 9.23
N ALA A 16 31.12 -22.08 8.04
CA ALA A 16 31.47 -20.68 7.75
C ALA A 16 30.39 -19.87 7.01
N PHE A 17 29.28 -20.51 6.60
CA PHE A 17 28.12 -19.84 5.99
C PHE A 17 26.87 -19.89 6.88
N GLY A 18 27.05 -19.91 8.20
CA GLY A 18 26.03 -19.50 9.15
C GLY A 18 25.77 -18.00 9.00
N GLY A 19 25.00 -17.65 7.97
CA GLY A 19 24.66 -16.27 7.64
C GLY A 19 24.14 -15.53 8.86
N CYS A 20 24.57 -14.27 8.98
CA CYS A 20 23.99 -13.30 9.90
C CYS A 20 22.47 -13.20 9.67
N GLY A 21 21.71 -14.08 10.31
CA GLY A 21 20.28 -13.95 10.52
C GLY A 21 20.04 -12.82 11.51
N GLY A 22 20.22 -11.59 11.06
CA GLY A 22 19.75 -10.43 11.81
C GLY A 22 18.26 -10.64 12.08
N LYS A 23 17.89 -10.78 13.35
CA LYS A 23 16.50 -11.00 13.76
C LYS A 23 15.62 -9.92 13.14
N ILE A 24 14.67 -10.33 12.32
CA ILE A 24 13.70 -9.49 11.60
C ILE A 24 12.77 -8.69 12.56
N GLY A 25 12.95 -8.80 13.88
CA GLY A 25 12.14 -8.13 14.90
C GLY A 25 12.75 -6.89 15.59
N ASP A 26 14.04 -6.60 15.42
CA ASP A 26 14.75 -5.57 16.22
C ASP A 26 15.12 -4.31 15.41
N VAL A 27 14.52 -4.11 14.23
CA VAL A 27 14.82 -2.99 13.34
C VAL A 27 13.61 -2.08 13.19
N ASN A 28 13.84 -0.77 13.30
CA ASN A 28 12.79 0.23 13.28
C ASN A 28 11.95 0.21 11.98
N PRO A 29 10.63 -0.08 12.08
CA PRO A 29 9.74 -0.22 10.91
C PRO A 29 9.46 1.10 10.18
N THR A 30 9.84 2.23 10.77
CA THR A 30 9.74 3.58 10.17
C THR A 30 11.01 4.02 9.46
N ALA A 31 12.01 3.13 9.36
CA ALA A 31 13.33 3.40 8.79
C ALA A 31 14.04 4.61 9.44
N GLY A 32 13.85 4.78 10.76
CA GLY A 32 14.48 5.85 11.54
C GLY A 32 13.83 7.23 11.36
N LEU A 33 12.66 7.32 10.71
CA LEU A 33 11.90 8.56 10.66
C LEU A 33 11.39 8.97 12.04
N ILE A 34 11.00 7.97 12.85
CA ILE A 34 10.52 8.16 14.22
C ILE A 34 11.19 7.12 15.12
N GLY A 35 11.68 7.52 16.30
CA GLY A 35 12.31 6.61 17.27
C GLY A 35 13.73 6.14 16.89
N HIS A 36 14.36 5.35 17.77
CA HIS A 36 15.73 4.87 17.57
C HIS A 36 15.81 3.75 16.52
N SER A 37 16.99 3.53 15.92
CA SER A 37 17.18 2.54 14.84
C SER A 37 16.85 1.09 15.23
N LYS A 38 16.96 0.76 16.52
CA LYS A 38 16.61 -0.55 17.08
C LYS A 38 15.27 -0.57 17.84
N ASP A 39 14.50 0.50 17.72
CA ASP A 39 13.17 0.58 18.33
C ASP A 39 12.16 -0.14 17.44
N SER A 40 11.64 -1.27 17.92
CA SER A 40 10.63 -2.04 17.17
C SER A 40 9.22 -1.48 17.31
N ASP A 41 8.97 -0.54 18.25
CA ASP A 41 7.68 0.13 18.50
C ASP A 41 7.84 1.67 18.62
N PRO A 42 8.35 2.34 17.57
CA PRO A 42 8.67 3.76 17.63
C PRO A 42 7.45 4.68 17.75
N LEU A 43 6.26 4.19 17.40
CA LEU A 43 5.01 4.96 17.46
C LEU A 43 4.27 4.73 18.78
N LYS A 44 4.56 3.63 19.51
CA LYS A 44 3.91 3.27 20.78
C LYS A 44 2.39 3.18 20.67
N ILE A 45 1.90 2.73 19.50
CA ILE A 45 0.46 2.58 19.18
C ILE A 45 -0.06 1.17 19.43
N GLY A 46 0.77 0.29 20.03
CA GLY A 46 0.46 -1.09 20.31
C GLY A 46 0.83 -2.06 19.19
N SER A 47 0.63 -3.35 19.44
CA SER A 47 1.07 -4.43 18.55
C SER A 47 0.01 -4.91 17.56
N LYS A 48 -1.23 -4.42 17.68
CA LYS A 48 -2.38 -4.81 16.85
C LYS A 48 -3.21 -3.58 16.49
N PRO A 49 -3.90 -3.58 15.34
CA PRO A 49 -4.83 -2.50 14.98
C PRO A 49 -5.89 -2.29 16.08
N THR A 50 -5.92 -1.08 16.64
CA THR A 50 -6.92 -0.68 17.64
C THR A 50 -8.16 -0.15 16.93
N PRO A 51 -9.35 -0.75 17.13
CA PRO A 51 -10.57 -0.38 16.41
C PRO A 51 -10.79 1.13 16.34
N PRO A 52 -11.29 1.65 15.21
CA PRO A 52 -11.73 3.03 15.10
C PRO A 52 -12.67 3.44 16.23
N ALA A 53 -12.61 4.71 16.61
CA ALA A 53 -13.59 5.27 17.54
C ALA A 53 -15.00 5.02 16.99
N LYS A 54 -15.94 4.61 17.86
CA LYS A 54 -17.33 4.39 17.43
C LYS A 54 -17.91 5.69 16.89
N GLN A 55 -18.35 5.68 15.64
CA GLN A 55 -19.01 6.78 14.96
C GLN A 55 -20.41 6.33 14.52
N SER A 56 -21.40 7.21 14.61
CA SER A 56 -22.76 6.95 14.09
C SER A 56 -22.75 6.80 12.55
N THR A 57 -21.92 7.59 11.89
CA THR A 57 -21.61 7.50 10.47
C THR A 57 -20.09 7.45 10.32
N PRO A 58 -19.53 6.43 9.64
CA PRO A 58 -18.10 6.38 9.40
C PRO A 58 -17.62 7.65 8.70
N ALA A 59 -16.65 8.33 9.31
CA ALA A 59 -16.06 9.55 8.77
C ALA A 59 -14.55 9.55 9.03
N LEU A 60 -13.80 10.15 8.10
CA LEU A 60 -12.35 10.31 8.26
C LEU A 60 -12.06 11.16 9.50
N VAL A 61 -11.10 10.73 10.30
CA VAL A 61 -10.65 11.49 11.48
C VAL A 61 -9.43 12.31 11.11
N VAL A 62 -9.56 13.63 11.28
CA VAL A 62 -8.49 14.58 11.03
C VAL A 62 -7.68 14.76 12.31
N GLY A 63 -6.55 14.05 12.41
CA GLY A 63 -5.44 14.46 13.29
C GLY A 63 -4.59 15.54 12.60
N PRO A 64 -3.60 16.14 13.27
CA PRO A 64 -2.66 17.05 12.61
C PRO A 64 -2.01 16.33 11.42
N ILE A 65 -2.32 16.80 10.20
CA ILE A 65 -1.76 16.26 8.96
C ILE A 65 -0.31 16.72 8.92
N VAL A 66 0.60 15.87 9.36
CA VAL A 66 2.02 16.05 9.04
C VAL A 66 2.17 15.61 7.59
N VAL A 67 2.43 16.55 6.68
CA VAL A 67 2.92 16.23 5.33
C VAL A 67 4.44 16.17 5.45
N PRO A 68 5.08 15.00 5.39
CA PRO A 68 6.54 14.92 5.41
C PRO A 68 7.10 15.62 4.19
N GLU A 69 8.24 16.27 4.39
CA GLU A 69 9.18 16.45 3.30
C GLU A 69 9.66 15.07 2.86
N ASP A 70 9.19 14.61 1.68
CA ASP A 70 9.61 13.33 1.08
C ASP A 70 11.15 13.24 1.06
N GLN A 71 11.72 12.26 1.78
CA GLN A 71 13.14 11.97 1.68
C GLN A 71 13.39 11.32 0.30
N ASN A 72 14.10 12.05 -0.58
CA ASN A 72 14.43 11.72 -1.98
C ASN A 72 13.40 12.15 -3.04
N LYS A 73 13.18 13.46 -3.20
CA LYS A 73 12.49 14.09 -4.37
C LYS A 73 13.20 13.94 -5.73
N ARG A 74 13.99 12.88 -5.96
CA ARG A 74 14.42 12.52 -7.34
C ARG A 74 13.42 11.56 -7.96
N PHE A 75 12.16 11.94 -7.92
CA PHE A 75 11.13 11.45 -8.83
C PHE A 75 10.78 12.64 -9.71
N ASN A 76 11.05 12.53 -11.01
CA ASN A 76 11.01 13.62 -11.97
C ASN A 76 9.67 14.38 -11.91
N THR A 77 9.59 15.47 -11.14
CA THR A 77 8.50 16.44 -11.14
C THR A 77 8.64 17.32 -12.39
N ARG A 78 8.29 16.76 -13.55
CA ARG A 78 7.82 17.54 -14.70
C ARG A 78 6.41 17.02 -14.96
N VAL A 79 5.31 17.75 -14.74
CA VAL A 79 5.05 19.17 -14.85
C VAL A 79 4.06 19.56 -13.74
N ARG A 80 4.51 20.36 -12.77
CA ARG A 80 3.60 21.21 -12.00
C ARG A 80 3.42 22.45 -12.85
N THR A 81 2.35 22.54 -13.63
CA THR A 81 1.97 23.84 -14.19
C THR A 81 1.72 24.73 -12.97
N GLN A 82 2.55 25.75 -12.79
CA GLN A 82 2.33 26.75 -11.77
C GLN A 82 0.98 27.38 -12.06
N ILE A 83 0.01 27.18 -11.16
CA ILE A 83 -1.22 27.95 -11.16
C ILE A 83 -0.79 29.34 -10.69
N THR A 84 -0.58 30.26 -11.63
CA THR A 84 -0.55 31.69 -11.32
C THR A 84 -1.97 32.12 -10.96
N GLU A 85 -2.09 33.05 -10.01
CA GLU A 85 -3.36 33.56 -9.47
C GLU A 85 -4.29 34.16 -10.54
N GLU A 86 -3.85 34.28 -11.80
CA GLU A 86 -4.65 34.70 -12.95
C GLU A 86 -5.69 33.65 -13.42
N MET A 87 -5.60 32.38 -13.01
CA MET A 87 -6.56 31.33 -13.43
C MET A 87 -7.76 31.15 -12.47
N VAL A 88 -7.78 31.85 -11.33
CA VAL A 88 -8.93 31.83 -10.41
C VAL A 88 -9.94 32.89 -10.86
N GLY A 89 -10.74 32.55 -11.87
CA GLY A 89 -11.97 33.27 -12.16
C GLY A 89 -12.88 33.25 -10.92
N LYS A 90 -13.27 34.44 -10.45
CA LYS A 90 -14.17 34.62 -9.32
C LYS A 90 -15.44 33.78 -9.48
N GLY A 91 -15.67 32.87 -8.54
CA GLY A 91 -16.97 32.26 -8.28
C GLY A 91 -17.20 30.91 -8.96
N SER A 92 -16.73 29.82 -8.34
CA SER A 92 -17.42 28.54 -8.48
C SER A 92 -17.08 27.63 -7.29
N ARG A 93 -18.03 27.53 -6.35
CA ARG A 93 -18.02 26.51 -5.30
C ARG A 93 -18.39 25.18 -5.97
N ASN A 94 -17.43 24.50 -6.60
CA ASN A 94 -17.42 23.08 -6.98
C ASN A 94 -16.21 22.83 -7.90
N ALA A 95 -15.00 22.82 -7.33
CA ALA A 95 -13.80 22.47 -8.09
C ALA A 95 -13.68 20.94 -8.18
N VAL A 96 -14.30 20.34 -9.21
CA VAL A 96 -13.94 19.00 -9.67
C VAL A 96 -12.57 19.13 -10.35
N LEU A 97 -11.52 18.57 -9.75
CA LEU A 97 -10.19 18.52 -10.36
C LEU A 97 -10.24 17.66 -11.63
N PRO A 98 -9.98 18.19 -12.84
CA PRO A 98 -9.91 17.37 -14.03
C PRO A 98 -8.53 16.70 -14.08
N ILE A 99 -8.47 15.42 -13.69
CA ILE A 99 -7.26 14.61 -13.88
C ILE A 99 -7.19 14.26 -15.38
N LYS A 100 -6.32 14.96 -16.12
CA LYS A 100 -5.95 14.54 -17.49
C LYS A 100 -5.02 13.34 -17.38
N HIS A 101 -5.54 12.15 -17.63
CA HIS A 101 -4.73 10.95 -17.85
C HIS A 101 -4.31 10.87 -19.34
N PRO A 102 -3.05 10.52 -19.66
CA PRO A 102 -2.70 10.07 -21.01
C PRO A 102 -3.39 8.71 -21.30
N PRO A 103 -3.72 8.42 -22.58
CA PRO A 103 -4.48 7.24 -22.96
C PRO A 103 -3.71 5.95 -22.69
N LEU A 104 -4.47 4.91 -22.32
CA LEU A 104 -4.01 3.60 -21.83
C LEU A 104 -3.54 2.61 -22.93
N VAL A 105 -3.40 3.01 -24.19
CA VAL A 105 -2.93 2.11 -25.27
C VAL A 105 -2.08 2.86 -26.30
N GLY A 106 -0.79 2.50 -26.36
CA GLY A 106 0.03 2.38 -27.58
C GLY A 106 0.28 3.61 -28.45
N SER A 107 1.39 4.33 -28.18
CA SER A 107 2.27 4.88 -29.25
C SER A 107 3.57 5.39 -28.63
N SER A 108 4.40 4.48 -28.10
CA SER A 108 5.81 4.80 -27.86
C SER A 108 6.58 4.42 -29.12
N GLY A 109 6.92 5.42 -29.93
CA GLY A 109 7.82 5.25 -31.07
C GLY A 109 9.17 4.68 -30.62
N VAL A 110 9.86 4.02 -31.56
CA VAL A 110 11.05 3.16 -31.41
C VAL A 110 12.29 3.83 -30.75
N ASN A 111 12.22 5.11 -30.35
CA ASN A 111 13.32 5.86 -29.74
C ASN A 111 12.96 6.55 -28.41
N ALA A 112 11.95 6.05 -27.67
CA ALA A 112 11.64 6.60 -26.35
C ALA A 112 12.72 6.19 -25.31
N PRO A 113 13.25 7.14 -24.50
CA PRO A 113 14.18 6.82 -23.42
C PRO A 113 13.53 5.83 -22.41
N PRO A 114 14.34 5.06 -21.66
CA PRO A 114 13.85 4.05 -20.73
C PRO A 114 12.77 4.63 -19.81
N ILE A 115 11.59 3.99 -19.81
CA ILE A 115 10.44 4.43 -19.03
C ILE A 115 10.82 4.32 -17.54
N PRO A 116 10.84 5.41 -16.76
CA PRO A 116 11.09 5.36 -15.32
C PRO A 116 10.03 4.46 -14.62
N PRO A 117 10.27 3.97 -13.40
CA PRO A 117 9.40 3.02 -12.71
C PRO A 117 7.94 3.42 -12.88
N GLN A 118 7.21 2.58 -13.62
CA GLN A 118 5.87 2.91 -14.12
C GLN A 118 4.97 3.11 -12.89
N ASN A 119 4.39 4.29 -12.76
CA ASN A 119 3.33 4.48 -11.78
C ASN A 119 2.08 3.80 -12.34
N GLY A 120 1.50 2.86 -11.59
CA GLY A 120 0.22 2.28 -11.95
C GLY A 120 -0.93 3.30 -11.87
N ASP A 121 -2.11 2.87 -12.32
CA ASP A 121 -3.33 3.65 -12.16
C ASP A 121 -3.84 3.64 -10.71
N TRP A 122 -4.82 4.50 -10.46
CA TRP A 122 -5.56 4.53 -9.20
C TRP A 122 -6.51 3.33 -9.12
N ILE A 123 -6.39 2.56 -8.05
CA ILE A 123 -7.10 1.30 -7.84
C ILE A 123 -7.68 1.21 -6.43
N VAL A 124 -8.57 0.25 -6.22
CA VAL A 124 -8.99 -0.20 -4.90
C VAL A 124 -8.39 -1.58 -4.67
N LEU A 125 -7.84 -1.81 -3.48
CA LEU A 125 -7.41 -3.13 -3.02
C LEU A 125 -8.50 -3.70 -2.14
N MET A 126 -9.13 -4.79 -2.57
CA MET A 126 -10.32 -5.34 -1.91
C MET A 126 -10.14 -6.81 -1.57
N SER A 127 -10.57 -7.23 -0.37
CA SER A 127 -10.63 -8.64 0.01
C SER A 127 -11.94 -9.31 -0.46
N PRO A 128 -12.03 -10.66 -0.52
CA PRO A 128 -13.26 -11.36 -0.88
C PRO A 128 -14.47 -10.99 0.00
N GLY A 129 -14.25 -10.64 1.26
CA GLY A 129 -15.30 -10.17 2.18
C GLY A 129 -15.78 -8.74 1.92
N GLY A 130 -15.33 -8.10 0.84
CA GLY A 130 -15.68 -6.72 0.48
C GLY A 130 -14.89 -5.65 1.22
N ALA A 131 -13.93 -6.01 2.07
CA ALA A 131 -13.13 -5.07 2.82
C ALA A 131 -12.13 -4.37 1.87
N ALA A 132 -12.41 -3.13 1.51
CA ALA A 132 -11.51 -2.27 0.77
C ALA A 132 -10.49 -1.64 1.72
N LEU A 133 -9.21 -1.80 1.40
CA LEU A 133 -8.10 -1.22 2.15
C LEU A 133 -8.23 0.30 2.18
N THR A 134 -8.16 0.92 3.35
CA THR A 134 -8.38 2.36 3.48
C THR A 134 -7.60 2.98 4.64
N VAL A 135 -7.24 4.24 4.44
CA VAL A 135 -6.94 5.15 5.55
C VAL A 135 -8.26 5.54 6.23
N TRP A 136 -8.25 5.61 7.56
CA TRP A 136 -9.38 6.13 8.36
C TRP A 136 -8.99 7.41 9.11
N ALA A 137 -7.88 7.37 9.85
CA ALA A 137 -7.30 8.55 10.47
C ALA A 137 -6.20 9.11 9.56
N LEU A 138 -6.30 10.40 9.19
CA LEU A 138 -5.46 11.00 8.14
C LEU A 138 -4.01 11.29 8.57
N ALA A 139 -3.75 11.34 9.87
CA ALA A 139 -2.40 11.56 10.39
C ALA A 139 -1.54 10.31 10.18
N GLN A 140 -0.29 10.49 9.76
CA GLN A 140 0.65 9.38 9.57
C GLN A 140 0.85 8.55 10.85
N GLY A 141 1.24 7.29 10.65
CA GLY A 141 1.45 6.35 11.74
C GLY A 141 0.15 5.73 12.25
N ASN A 142 -1.01 6.11 11.70
CA ASN A 142 -2.27 5.46 12.03
C ASN A 142 -2.44 4.13 11.30
N TRP A 143 -3.17 3.22 11.95
CA TRP A 143 -3.54 1.92 11.41
C TRP A 143 -4.38 2.03 10.15
N ILE A 144 -4.14 1.11 9.23
CA ILE A 144 -4.94 0.87 8.03
C ILE A 144 -6.06 -0.11 8.35
N TRP A 145 -7.21 0.12 7.73
CA TRP A 145 -8.44 -0.62 7.97
C TRP A 145 -9.01 -1.16 6.66
N GLY A 146 -9.93 -2.10 6.79
CA GLY A 146 -10.81 -2.54 5.71
C GLY A 146 -12.22 -2.03 5.96
N TYR A 147 -12.79 -1.30 5.01
CA TYR A 147 -14.20 -0.92 5.03
C TYR A 147 -14.85 -1.40 3.73
N THR A 148 -16.11 -1.82 3.79
CA THR A 148 -16.86 -2.01 2.55
C THR A 148 -17.07 -0.67 1.85
N LEU A 149 -17.25 -0.70 0.53
CA LEU A 149 -17.41 0.54 -0.23
C LEU A 149 -18.68 1.32 0.16
N ILE A 150 -19.73 0.60 0.59
CA ILE A 150 -20.99 1.20 1.04
C ILE A 150 -20.86 1.85 2.41
N ASP A 151 -20.09 1.26 3.33
CA ASP A 151 -19.89 1.83 4.68
C ASP A 151 -18.86 2.95 4.72
N SER A 152 -18.24 3.27 3.58
CA SER A 152 -17.16 4.25 3.48
C SER A 152 -17.35 5.24 2.33
N ILE A 153 -18.59 5.47 1.89
CA ILE A 153 -18.93 6.38 0.78
C ILE A 153 -18.22 7.73 0.91
N GLY A 154 -18.16 8.30 2.11
CA GLY A 154 -17.54 9.60 2.38
C GLY A 154 -16.01 9.62 2.45
N PHE A 155 -15.31 8.49 2.28
CA PHE A 155 -13.86 8.42 2.48
C PHE A 155 -13.06 8.90 1.25
N GLY A 156 -13.71 9.06 0.09
CA GLY A 156 -13.05 9.62 -1.10
C GLY A 156 -11.75 8.90 -1.47
N GLY A 157 -10.68 9.67 -1.64
CA GLY A 157 -9.36 9.17 -2.05
C GLY A 157 -8.67 8.26 -1.01
N ALA A 158 -9.17 8.19 0.23
CA ALA A 158 -8.54 7.43 1.31
C ALA A 158 -8.61 5.91 1.08
N ARG A 159 -9.54 5.46 0.22
CA ARG A 159 -9.73 4.06 -0.21
C ARG A 159 -9.01 3.71 -1.49
N VAL A 160 -8.38 4.70 -2.12
CA VAL A 160 -7.79 4.58 -3.44
C VAL A 160 -6.28 4.58 -3.30
N TRP A 161 -5.64 3.67 -4.03
CA TRP A 161 -4.23 3.40 -3.95
C TRP A 161 -3.60 3.42 -5.32
N ARG A 162 -2.28 3.64 -5.38
CA ARG A 162 -1.48 3.54 -6.59
C ARG A 162 -0.27 2.67 -6.34
N LEU A 163 -0.07 1.69 -7.21
CA LEU A 163 1.11 0.83 -7.18
C LEU A 163 2.28 1.55 -7.86
N ARG A 164 3.43 1.57 -7.20
CA ARG A 164 4.70 2.06 -7.74
C ARG A 164 5.65 0.88 -7.86
N PHE A 165 5.89 0.47 -9.09
CA PHE A 165 6.68 -0.72 -9.40
C PHE A 165 8.17 -0.45 -9.33
N PHE A 166 8.94 -1.46 -8.96
CA PHE A 166 10.40 -1.46 -8.98
C PHE A 166 10.92 -2.60 -9.85
N ASP A 167 12.17 -2.49 -10.28
CA ASP A 167 12.80 -3.46 -11.20
C ASP A 167 12.94 -4.89 -10.62
N ASN A 168 12.70 -5.06 -9.32
CA ASN A 168 12.79 -6.34 -8.62
C ASN A 168 11.41 -6.97 -8.29
N ASP A 169 10.38 -6.63 -9.07
CA ASP A 169 8.99 -7.10 -8.92
C ASP A 169 8.35 -6.79 -7.56
N GLU A 170 8.93 -5.84 -6.83
CA GLU A 170 8.31 -5.28 -5.64
C GLU A 170 7.55 -4.01 -5.99
N VAL A 171 6.61 -3.67 -5.12
CA VAL A 171 5.83 -2.44 -5.22
C VAL A 171 5.84 -1.66 -3.92
N MET A 172 5.66 -0.35 -4.03
CA MET A 172 5.23 0.52 -2.94
C MET A 172 3.80 0.99 -3.25
N ILE A 173 2.96 1.11 -2.23
CA ILE A 173 1.52 1.35 -2.39
C ILE A 173 1.19 2.71 -1.80
N GLU A 174 0.90 3.70 -2.65
CA GLU A 174 0.64 5.09 -2.26
C GLU A 174 -0.85 5.36 -2.12
N ASN A 175 -1.26 6.05 -1.06
CA ASN A 175 -2.64 6.46 -0.84
C ASN A 175 -3.03 7.71 -1.67
N GLY A 176 -4.23 7.72 -2.22
CA GLY A 176 -4.75 8.81 -3.04
C GLY A 176 -5.06 10.10 -2.29
N GLU A 177 -5.44 10.00 -1.01
CA GLU A 177 -5.79 11.14 -0.15
C GLU A 177 -4.56 11.71 0.55
N THR A 178 -3.86 10.89 1.33
CA THR A 178 -2.79 11.35 2.22
C THR A 178 -1.43 11.45 1.54
N ARG A 179 -1.27 10.90 0.32
CA ARG A 179 0.02 10.80 -0.40
C ARG A 179 1.13 10.05 0.36
N THR A 180 0.75 9.32 1.39
CA THR A 180 1.62 8.44 2.17
C THR A 180 1.63 7.03 1.58
N CYS A 181 2.63 6.25 1.91
CA CYS A 181 2.75 4.86 1.48
C CYS A 181 2.38 3.89 2.60
N LEU A 182 1.85 2.74 2.19
CA LEU A 182 1.57 1.61 3.05
C LEU A 182 2.86 1.12 3.69
N ASN A 183 2.84 0.86 5.00
CA ASN A 183 4.01 0.46 5.78
C ASN A 183 3.63 -0.67 6.73
N GLY A 184 4.37 -1.78 6.68
CA GLY A 184 4.25 -2.84 7.67
C GLY A 184 4.63 -2.34 9.06
N TYR A 185 3.84 -2.66 10.07
CA TYR A 185 4.11 -2.25 11.45
C TYR A 185 3.56 -3.26 12.45
N LYS A 186 4.45 -3.88 13.23
CA LYS A 186 4.10 -4.97 14.16
C LYS A 186 3.22 -6.01 13.43
N ASN A 187 2.02 -6.30 13.94
CA ASN A 187 1.11 -7.29 13.34
C ASN A 187 0.08 -6.65 12.39
N GLY A 188 0.34 -5.48 11.82
CA GLY A 188 -0.61 -4.78 10.95
C GLY A 188 0.05 -3.84 9.97
N LEU A 189 -0.75 -2.92 9.44
CA LEU A 189 -0.32 -1.93 8.46
C LEU A 189 -0.64 -0.52 8.96
N ILE A 190 0.28 0.41 8.74
CA ILE A 190 0.08 1.85 8.93
C ILE A 190 0.34 2.56 7.60
N HIS A 191 0.11 3.88 7.56
CA HIS A 191 0.58 4.72 6.46
C HIS A 191 1.58 5.77 6.93
N MET A 192 2.63 5.98 6.14
CA MET A 192 3.74 6.87 6.47
C MET A 192 4.33 7.54 5.22
N ALA A 193 5.16 8.55 5.41
CA ALA A 193 6.01 9.15 4.37
C ALA A 193 6.58 8.08 3.45
N CYS A 194 6.42 8.27 2.13
CA CYS A 194 6.95 7.33 1.16
C CYS A 194 8.48 7.34 1.20
N ASN A 195 9.10 6.18 1.44
CA ASN A 195 10.54 5.99 1.48
C ASN A 195 10.92 4.73 0.73
N THR A 196 11.50 4.89 -0.46
CA THR A 196 11.85 3.76 -1.34
C THR A 196 12.94 2.84 -0.79
N LYS A 197 13.72 3.31 0.19
CA LYS A 197 14.73 2.52 0.89
C LYS A 197 14.14 1.72 2.06
N ASN A 198 12.92 2.06 2.51
CA ASN A 198 12.29 1.38 3.62
C ASN A 198 11.67 0.06 3.15
N ARG A 199 12.31 -1.07 3.46
CA ARG A 199 11.80 -2.41 3.15
C ARG A 199 10.44 -2.72 3.75
N TYR A 200 10.04 -2.05 4.83
CA TYR A 200 8.70 -2.21 5.41
C TYR A 200 7.60 -1.53 4.57
N GLN A 201 7.94 -0.69 3.60
CA GLN A 201 7.01 -0.13 2.60
C GLN A 201 7.04 -0.88 1.27
N ARG A 202 7.77 -1.99 1.21
CA ARG A 202 7.93 -2.82 0.02
C ARG A 202 7.03 -4.04 0.13
N PHE A 203 6.32 -4.32 -0.95
CA PHE A 203 5.40 -5.44 -1.03
C PHE A 203 5.66 -6.27 -2.29
N LYS A 204 5.39 -7.57 -2.20
CA LYS A 204 5.31 -8.47 -3.36
C LYS A 204 3.86 -8.88 -3.55
N LEU A 205 3.41 -8.86 -4.81
CA LEU A 205 2.12 -9.40 -5.21
C LEU A 205 2.35 -10.84 -5.64
N ILE A 206 1.86 -11.80 -4.87
CA ILE A 206 2.01 -13.23 -5.16
C ILE A 206 0.73 -13.71 -5.81
N PRO A 207 0.70 -13.95 -7.13
CA PRO A 207 -0.52 -14.35 -7.83
C PRO A 207 -1.01 -15.71 -7.36
N MET A 208 -2.32 -15.87 -7.32
CA MET A 208 -3.02 -17.11 -7.00
C MET A 208 -3.75 -17.64 -8.24
N SER A 209 -4.18 -18.90 -8.20
CA SER A 209 -4.83 -19.56 -9.34
C SER A 209 -6.20 -18.99 -9.72
N ASN A 210 -6.83 -18.25 -8.81
CA ASN A 210 -8.12 -17.59 -9.03
C ASN A 210 -7.98 -16.09 -9.36
N GLU A 211 -6.81 -15.68 -9.88
CA GLU A 211 -6.49 -14.30 -10.27
C GLU A 211 -6.46 -13.28 -9.12
N SER A 212 -6.71 -13.72 -7.88
CA SER A 212 -6.35 -12.94 -6.69
C SER A 212 -4.84 -12.96 -6.48
N PHE A 213 -4.37 -12.19 -5.52
CA PHE A 213 -2.98 -12.24 -5.06
C PHE A 213 -2.87 -12.12 -3.55
N GLN A 214 -1.83 -12.71 -2.98
CA GLN A 214 -1.40 -12.38 -1.62
C GLN A 214 -0.52 -11.14 -1.65
N LEU A 215 -0.76 -10.23 -0.72
CA LEU A 215 0.05 -9.03 -0.57
C LEU A 215 1.10 -9.27 0.54
N LYS A 216 2.33 -9.57 0.15
CA LYS A 216 3.42 -9.91 1.09
C LYS A 216 4.29 -8.72 1.40
N ASN A 217 4.40 -8.33 2.67
CA ASN A 217 5.35 -7.31 3.12
C ASN A 217 6.78 -7.87 3.13
N VAL A 218 7.71 -7.18 2.49
CA VAL A 218 9.13 -7.59 2.37
C VAL A 218 9.89 -7.39 3.67
N GLY A 219 9.50 -6.40 4.47
CA GLY A 219 10.08 -6.13 5.78
C GLY A 219 9.88 -7.27 6.77
N PHE A 220 8.63 -7.73 6.91
CA PHE A 220 8.23 -8.76 7.87
C PHE A 220 8.18 -10.18 7.32
N ASP A 221 8.28 -10.37 6.00
CA ASP A 221 8.07 -11.66 5.34
C ASP A 221 6.66 -12.25 5.61
N GLN A 222 5.68 -11.39 5.81
CA GLN A 222 4.31 -11.71 6.21
C GLN A 222 3.31 -11.20 5.18
N CYS A 223 2.16 -11.87 5.09
CA CYS A 223 1.08 -11.51 4.18
C CYS A 223 -0.01 -10.71 4.89
N VAL A 224 -0.60 -9.78 4.14
CA VAL A 224 -1.69 -8.95 4.61
C VAL A 224 -2.97 -9.78 4.67
N GLN A 225 -3.63 -9.77 5.82
CA GLN A 225 -4.84 -10.50 6.09
C GLN A 225 -5.99 -9.56 6.46
N ALA A 226 -7.14 -9.74 5.82
CA ALA A 226 -8.43 -9.23 6.23
C ALA A 226 -9.27 -10.44 6.71
N PRO A 227 -9.39 -10.67 8.03
CA PRO A 227 -10.08 -11.86 8.55
C PRO A 227 -11.55 -11.90 8.10
N ILE A 228 -11.99 -13.07 7.63
CA ILE A 228 -13.39 -13.31 7.25
C ILE A 228 -13.94 -14.35 8.23
N GLY A 229 -14.87 -13.91 9.08
CA GLY A 229 -15.51 -14.79 10.05
C GLY A 229 -16.71 -15.50 9.45
N ASP A 230 -17.61 -14.71 8.85
CA ASP A 230 -18.80 -15.20 8.15
C ASP A 230 -18.84 -14.64 6.73
N ILE A 231 -18.64 -15.53 5.75
CA ILE A 231 -18.66 -15.21 4.32
C ILE A 231 -20.01 -14.66 3.83
N PHE A 232 -21.09 -14.84 4.60
CA PHE A 232 -22.43 -14.33 4.28
C PHE A 232 -22.92 -13.24 5.25
N GLY A 233 -22.12 -12.87 6.25
CA GLY A 233 -22.55 -11.96 7.33
C GLY A 233 -21.68 -10.72 7.51
N ASP A 234 -20.42 -10.76 7.07
CA ASP A 234 -19.45 -9.67 7.32
C ASP A 234 -19.58 -8.46 6.35
N PHE A 235 -20.72 -8.31 5.65
CA PHE A 235 -20.91 -7.29 4.59
C PHE A 235 -21.03 -5.83 5.07
N HIS A 236 -21.13 -5.57 6.38
CA HIS A 236 -21.24 -4.22 6.95
C HIS A 236 -20.26 -3.97 8.11
N ARG A 237 -19.01 -4.41 7.94
CA ARG A 237 -18.07 -4.47 9.05
C ARG A 237 -16.76 -3.76 8.77
N VAL A 238 -16.32 -3.00 9.77
CA VAL A 238 -14.96 -2.49 9.88
C VAL A 238 -14.03 -3.66 10.19
N THR A 239 -13.14 -3.94 9.27
CA THR A 239 -12.22 -5.09 9.34
C THR A 239 -10.83 -4.62 9.73
N SER A 240 -10.29 -5.17 10.82
CA SER A 240 -8.89 -5.01 11.17
C SER A 240 -8.00 -5.69 10.15
N ILE A 241 -6.94 -5.00 9.72
CA ILE A 241 -5.99 -5.53 8.75
C ILE A 241 -4.70 -5.95 9.44
N PHE A 242 -4.34 -7.22 9.30
CA PHE A 242 -3.20 -7.81 9.98
C PHE A 242 -2.06 -8.16 9.03
N LEU A 243 -0.85 -8.26 9.56
CA LEU A 243 0.26 -8.98 8.96
C LEU A 243 0.40 -10.33 9.65
N THR A 244 0.28 -11.41 8.90
CA THR A 244 0.37 -12.77 9.43
C THR A 244 1.23 -13.66 8.53
N LYS A 245 1.52 -14.89 8.96
CA LYS A 245 2.27 -15.84 8.12
C LYS A 245 1.51 -16.06 6.81
N CYS A 246 2.21 -15.96 5.69
CA CYS A 246 1.63 -16.25 4.39
C CYS A 246 1.08 -17.68 4.33
N ALA A 247 -0.18 -17.81 3.95
CA ALA A 247 -0.86 -19.08 3.80
C ALA A 247 -0.31 -19.83 2.58
N THR A 248 -0.17 -21.15 2.70
CA THR A 248 0.39 -22.05 1.67
C THR A 248 -0.68 -22.91 0.97
N GLY A 249 -1.95 -22.68 1.29
CA GLY A 249 -3.09 -23.41 0.73
C GLY A 249 -4.31 -22.50 0.59
N SER A 250 -5.48 -23.10 0.38
CA SER A 250 -6.75 -22.38 0.26
C SER A 250 -6.99 -21.48 1.48
N ASN A 251 -7.05 -20.18 1.24
CA ASN A 251 -7.33 -19.16 2.25
C ASN A 251 -8.10 -18.04 1.55
N LEU A 252 -9.18 -17.52 2.15
CA LEU A 252 -9.88 -16.34 1.61
C LEU A 252 -9.32 -15.04 2.20
N ASP A 253 -8.95 -15.08 3.47
CA ASP A 253 -8.59 -13.92 4.27
C ASP A 253 -7.28 -13.21 3.85
N GLN A 254 -6.42 -13.86 3.04
CA GLN A 254 -5.21 -13.23 2.50
C GLN A 254 -5.28 -13.03 0.99
N GLN A 255 -6.46 -13.19 0.39
CA GLN A 255 -6.69 -12.85 -1.02
C GLN A 255 -7.02 -11.37 -1.15
N TRP A 256 -6.40 -10.74 -2.15
CA TRP A 256 -6.67 -9.38 -2.54
C TRP A 256 -6.93 -9.31 -4.04
N TYR A 257 -7.85 -8.42 -4.41
CA TYR A 257 -8.20 -8.12 -5.79
C TYR A 257 -7.90 -6.65 -6.08
N VAL A 258 -7.49 -6.38 -7.32
CA VAL A 258 -7.46 -5.04 -7.87
C VAL A 258 -8.86 -4.74 -8.42
N ALA A 259 -9.54 -3.76 -7.82
CA ALA A 259 -10.84 -3.29 -8.26
C ALA A 259 -10.73 -1.86 -8.84
N PRO A 260 -11.66 -1.46 -9.72
CA PRO A 260 -11.74 -0.08 -10.19
C PRO A 260 -11.87 0.91 -9.02
N PRO A 261 -11.30 2.11 -9.16
CA PRO A 261 -11.38 3.14 -8.14
C PRO A 261 -12.82 3.67 -7.95
N THR A 262 -13.15 4.15 -6.76
CA THR A 262 -14.52 4.52 -6.36
C THR A 262 -14.94 5.96 -6.69
N PHE A 263 -14.31 6.58 -7.69
CA PHE A 263 -14.73 7.91 -8.17
C PHE A 263 -15.81 7.81 -9.25
N LEU A 264 -16.56 8.91 -9.43
CA LEU A 264 -17.54 9.02 -10.51
C LEU A 264 -16.83 8.92 -11.87
N VAL A 265 -17.17 7.88 -12.63
CA VAL A 265 -16.66 7.66 -13.98
C VAL A 265 -17.67 8.17 -15.01
N ARG A 266 -17.15 8.74 -16.10
CA ARG A 266 -17.97 9.01 -17.29
C ARG A 266 -17.96 7.77 -18.17
N PRO A 267 -19.11 7.34 -18.72
CA PRO A 267 -19.13 6.30 -19.73
C PRO A 267 -18.21 6.68 -20.89
N LEU A 268 -17.46 5.70 -21.41
CA LEU A 268 -16.59 5.92 -22.58
C LEU A 268 -17.39 6.11 -23.87
N TYR A 269 -18.67 5.70 -23.88
CA TYR A 269 -19.59 5.91 -24.97
C TYR A 269 -20.42 7.18 -24.74
N ARG A 270 -20.67 7.92 -25.82
CA ARG A 270 -21.69 8.97 -25.82
C ARG A 270 -23.05 8.27 -25.75
N ARG A 271 -23.84 8.54 -24.71
CA ARG A 271 -25.28 8.28 -24.82
C ARG A 271 -25.78 9.31 -25.82
N ASP A 272 -26.09 8.86 -27.03
CA ASP A 272 -26.99 9.61 -27.88
C ASP A 272 -28.32 9.60 -27.13
N ILE A 273 -28.58 10.70 -26.40
CA ILE A 273 -29.92 10.97 -25.92
C ILE A 273 -30.64 11.40 -27.18
N ASP A 274 -31.33 10.43 -27.78
CA ASP A 274 -32.23 10.69 -28.90
C ASP A 274 -33.24 11.78 -28.51
N LYS A 275 -33.53 12.56 -29.54
CA LYS A 275 -34.38 13.76 -29.66
C LYS A 275 -35.68 13.73 -28.88
#